data_AF-A0AAW8KKP0-F1
#
_entry.id   AF-A0AAW8KKP0-F1
#
_cell.length_a   1.000
_cell.length_b   1.000
_cell.length_c   1.000
_cell.angle_alpha   90.00
_cell.angle_beta   90.00
_cell.angle_gamma   90.00
#
_symmetry.space_group_name_H-M   'P 1'
#
loop_
_entity.id
_entity.type
_entity.pdbx_description
1 polymer ?
#
loop_
_entity_poly.entity_id
_entity_poly.type
_entity_poly.pdbx_seq_one_letter_code
_entity_poly.pdbx_strand_id
1 'polypeptide(L)'
;VTLEKELVKVASENQGALFPGYTHLQRAQPVTFSHWVLAYANMFERDYQRLGNTLELLKTSPLGSAALAGTAYNIDRDKLARALGFR
;
A
#
# COMPACT_ATOMS: atom_id res chain seq x y z
N VAL A 1 10.00 11.90 -4.46
CA VAL A 1 10.92 10.75 -4.66
C VAL A 1 10.59 9.76 -3.56
N THR A 2 10.07 8.56 -3.89
CA THR A 2 9.50 7.61 -2.91
C THR A 2 10.60 6.75 -2.28
N LEU A 3 10.46 6.42 -0.99
CA LEU A 3 11.44 5.64 -0.21
C LEU A 3 11.78 4.29 -0.85
N GLU A 4 10.79 3.59 -1.40
CA GLU A 4 10.98 2.32 -2.13
C GLU A 4 11.96 2.46 -3.30
N LYS A 5 11.88 3.57 -4.07
CA LYS A 5 12.80 3.82 -5.18
C LYS A 5 14.23 4.01 -4.71
N GLU A 6 14.43 4.66 -3.56
CA GLU A 6 15.76 4.80 -2.97
C GLU A 6 16.31 3.46 -2.46
N LEU A 7 15.47 2.60 -1.88
CA LEU A 7 15.89 1.24 -1.49
C LEU A 7 16.30 0.41 -2.71
N VAL A 8 15.53 0.46 -3.80
CA VAL A 8 15.87 -0.23 -5.06
C VAL A 8 17.18 0.31 -5.64
N LYS A 9 17.38 1.63 -5.62
CA LYS A 9 18.63 2.26 -6.06
C LYS A 9 19.82 1.78 -5.23
N VAL A 10 19.73 1.83 -3.91
CA VAL A 10 20.80 1.36 -3.01
C VAL A 10 21.09 -0.13 -3.23
N ALA A 11 20.06 -0.96 -3.43
CA ALA A 11 20.24 -2.36 -3.76
C ALA A 11 20.98 -2.57 -5.09
N SER A 12 20.67 -1.75 -6.10
CA SER A 12 21.32 -1.82 -7.42
C SER A 12 22.80 -1.42 -7.37
N GLU A 13 23.16 -0.46 -6.53
CA GLU A 13 24.54 0.00 -6.35
C GLU A 13 25.41 -1.00 -5.55
N ASN A 14 24.79 -1.98 -4.87
CA ASN A 14 25.47 -2.87 -3.91
C ASN A 14 25.22 -4.37 -4.18
N GLN A 15 25.01 -4.76 -5.45
CA GLN A 15 24.62 -6.14 -5.80
C GLN A 15 25.63 -7.22 -5.37
N GLY A 16 26.93 -6.92 -5.45
CA GLY A 16 28.00 -7.86 -5.11
C GLY A 16 28.45 -7.84 -3.65
N ALA A 17 27.91 -6.94 -2.82
CA ALA A 17 28.31 -6.81 -1.43
C ALA A 17 27.76 -7.99 -0.61
N LEU A 18 28.63 -8.74 0.06
CA LEU A 18 28.23 -9.79 1.00
C LEU A 18 27.70 -9.18 2.30
N PHE A 19 26.65 -9.76 2.83
CA PHE A 19 26.01 -9.36 4.09
C PHE A 19 25.73 -10.60 4.95
N PRO A 20 26.05 -10.59 6.25
CA PRO A 20 25.70 -11.69 7.13
C PRO A 20 24.18 -11.71 7.32
N GLY A 21 23.50 -12.79 6.92
CA GLY A 21 22.09 -12.97 7.26
C GLY A 21 21.91 -13.15 8.77
N TYR A 22 20.78 -12.69 9.30
CA TYR A 22 20.47 -12.77 10.73
C TYR A 22 19.11 -13.41 10.99
N THR A 23 19.08 -14.30 11.98
CA THR A 23 17.85 -14.80 12.61
C THR A 23 18.07 -14.79 14.12
N HIS A 24 17.11 -14.31 14.91
CA HIS A 24 17.28 -14.11 16.35
C HIS A 24 18.53 -13.27 16.72
N LEU A 25 18.91 -12.33 15.83
CA LEU A 25 20.15 -11.54 15.91
C LEU A 25 21.45 -12.36 15.96
N GLN A 26 21.40 -13.64 15.58
CA GLN A 26 22.57 -14.50 15.39
C GLN A 26 22.89 -14.65 13.90
N ARG A 27 24.17 -14.82 13.58
CA ARG A 27 24.63 -15.02 12.20
C ARG A 27 24.06 -16.33 11.66
N ALA A 28 23.41 -16.25 10.51
CA ALA A 28 22.91 -17.38 9.74
C ALA A 28 23.76 -17.53 8.46
N GLN A 29 23.11 -17.73 7.31
CA GLN A 29 23.79 -17.83 6.02
C GLN A 29 24.16 -16.44 5.47
N PRO A 30 25.28 -16.31 4.73
CA PRO A 30 25.57 -15.13 3.95
C PRO A 30 24.48 -14.88 2.88
N VAL A 31 24.13 -13.62 2.69
CA VAL A 31 23.28 -13.12 1.61
C VAL A 31 23.97 -11.95 0.93
N THR A 32 23.41 -11.41 -0.15
CA THR A 32 23.86 -10.11 -0.66
C THR A 32 23.20 -8.97 0.12
N PHE A 33 23.89 -7.84 0.27
CA PHE A 33 23.29 -6.64 0.85
C PHE A 33 22.07 -6.18 0.04
N SER A 34 22.13 -6.30 -1.29
CA SER A 34 20.99 -6.04 -2.17
C SER A 34 19.76 -6.89 -1.82
N HIS A 35 19.94 -8.18 -1.53
CA HIS A 35 18.84 -9.06 -1.13
C HIS A 35 18.20 -8.61 0.19
N TRP A 36 19.02 -8.22 1.16
CA TRP A 36 18.54 -7.69 2.44
C TRP A 36 17.77 -6.37 2.28
N VAL A 37 18.27 -5.42 1.48
CA VAL A 37 17.58 -4.14 1.23
C VAL A 37 16.26 -4.35 0.48
N LEU A 38 16.25 -5.20 -0.55
CA LEU A 38 15.03 -5.48 -1.33
C LEU A 38 13.94 -6.17 -0.51
N ALA A 39 14.28 -6.85 0.59
CA ALA A 39 13.27 -7.37 1.51
C ALA A 39 12.38 -6.24 2.07
N TYR A 40 12.94 -5.06 2.34
CA TYR A 40 12.18 -3.88 2.77
C TYR A 40 11.40 -3.23 1.62
N ALA A 41 11.96 -3.18 0.41
CA ALA A 41 11.22 -2.71 -0.77
C ALA A 41 9.95 -3.54 -0.99
N ASN A 42 10.06 -4.87 -0.91
CA ASN A 42 8.91 -5.77 -1.00
C ASN A 42 7.88 -5.59 0.13
N MET A 43 8.30 -5.12 1.33
CA MET A 43 7.36 -4.76 2.40
C MET A 43 6.52 -3.56 1.98
N PHE A 44 7.17 -2.51 1.46
CA PHE A 44 6.48 -1.32 0.96
C PHE A 44 5.57 -1.62 -0.22
N GLU A 45 5.97 -2.48 -1.16
CA GLU A 45 5.12 -2.90 -2.28
C GLU A 45 3.77 -3.46 -1.79
N ARG A 46 3.80 -4.34 -0.78
CA ARG A 46 2.57 -4.88 -0.16
C ARG A 46 1.74 -3.80 0.51
N ASP A 47 2.37 -2.81 1.14
CA ASP A 47 1.67 -1.69 1.76
C ASP A 47 1.01 -0.77 0.71
N TYR A 48 1.67 -0.52 -0.41
CA TYR A 48 1.07 0.19 -1.54
C TYR A 48 -0.16 -0.53 -2.07
N GLN A 49 -0.11 -1.86 -2.21
CA GLN A 49 -1.27 -2.66 -2.61
C GLN A 49 -2.43 -2.53 -1.61
N ARG A 50 -2.14 -2.61 -0.30
CA ARG A 50 -3.15 -2.42 0.76
C ARG A 50 -3.80 -1.04 0.68
N LEU A 51 -3.01 0.01 0.58
CA LEU A 51 -3.50 1.39 0.48
C LEU A 51 -4.33 1.60 -0.79
N GLY A 52 -3.90 1.04 -1.93
CA GLY A 52 -4.68 1.06 -3.17
C GLY A 52 -6.05 0.42 -3.00
N ASN A 53 -6.11 -0.77 -2.39
CA ASN A 53 -7.37 -1.46 -2.10
C ASN A 53 -8.27 -0.66 -1.15
N THR A 54 -7.70 -0.06 -0.09
CA THR A 54 -8.44 0.82 0.82
C THR A 54 -9.00 2.03 0.10
N LEU A 55 -8.21 2.66 -0.78
CA LEU A 55 -8.63 3.82 -1.55
C LEU A 55 -9.83 3.50 -2.45
N GLU A 56 -9.85 2.33 -3.10
CA GLU A 56 -11.00 1.90 -3.90
C GLU A 56 -12.28 1.73 -3.06
N LEU A 57 -12.16 1.20 -1.84
CA LEU A 57 -13.32 1.07 -0.93
C LEU A 57 -13.83 2.45 -0.47
N LEU A 58 -12.92 3.37 -0.17
CA LEU A 58 -13.26 4.73 0.28
C LEU A 58 -13.99 5.58 -0.79
N LYS A 59 -13.94 5.17 -2.06
CA LYS A 59 -14.67 5.83 -3.15
C LYS A 59 -16.17 5.52 -3.17
N THR A 60 -16.69 4.72 -2.23
CA THR A 60 -18.13 4.39 -2.17
C THR A 60 -18.89 5.40 -1.31
N SER A 61 -19.92 6.06 -1.86
CA SER A 61 -20.72 7.03 -1.10
C SER A 61 -21.73 6.36 -0.17
N PRO A 62 -21.77 6.69 1.14
CA PRO A 62 -22.82 6.21 2.04
C PRO A 62 -24.10 7.05 1.98
N LEU A 63 -24.09 8.18 1.25
CA LEU A 63 -25.18 9.15 1.28
C LEU A 63 -26.48 8.57 0.69
N GLY A 64 -27.59 9.02 1.27
CA GLY A 64 -28.93 8.47 0.99
C GLY A 64 -29.34 7.28 1.87
N SER A 65 -28.45 6.75 2.71
CA SER A 65 -28.78 5.67 3.66
C SER A 65 -29.59 6.16 4.87
N ALA A 66 -29.63 7.47 5.12
CA ALA A 66 -30.27 8.10 6.27
C ALA A 66 -29.83 7.46 7.61
N ALA A 67 -30.75 7.28 8.57
CA ALA A 67 -30.41 6.69 9.86
C ALA A 67 -29.96 5.21 9.76
N LEU A 68 -30.64 4.39 8.94
CA LEU A 68 -30.28 2.99 8.67
C LEU A 68 -31.04 2.35 7.48
N ALA A 69 -32.23 2.86 7.13
CA ALA A 69 -33.17 2.21 6.19
C ALA A 69 -33.47 3.05 4.94
N GLY A 70 -32.62 4.03 4.62
CA GLY A 70 -32.85 4.95 3.50
C GLY A 70 -33.89 6.03 3.82
N THR A 71 -34.47 6.61 2.76
CA THR A 71 -35.40 7.74 2.86
C THR A 71 -36.62 7.56 1.97
N ALA A 72 -37.76 8.12 2.38
CA ALA A 72 -38.99 8.13 1.58
C ALA A 72 -39.00 9.20 0.48
N TYR A 73 -38.04 10.14 0.51
CA TYR A 73 -37.92 11.16 -0.53
C TYR A 73 -37.31 10.59 -1.80
N ASN A 74 -37.80 11.03 -2.95
CA ASN A 74 -37.25 10.66 -4.25
C ASN A 74 -35.92 11.39 -4.49
N ILE A 75 -34.82 10.80 -4.05
CA ILE A 75 -33.46 11.32 -4.22
C ILE A 75 -32.66 10.51 -5.25
N ASP A 76 -31.80 11.19 -6.00
CA ASP A 76 -30.84 10.55 -6.90
C ASP A 76 -29.49 10.40 -6.19
N ARG A 77 -29.24 9.20 -5.66
CA ARG A 77 -28.04 8.86 -4.89
C ARG A 77 -26.78 8.85 -5.76
N ASP A 78 -26.90 8.40 -7.01
CA ASP A 78 -25.76 8.30 -7.92
C ASP A 78 -25.32 9.67 -8.41
N LYS A 79 -26.26 10.57 -8.69
CA LYS A 79 -25.95 11.98 -8.99
C LYS A 79 -25.27 12.66 -7.81
N LEU A 80 -25.74 12.43 -6.59
CA LEU A 80 -25.12 12.97 -5.38
C LEU A 80 -23.70 12.42 -5.16
N ALA A 81 -23.50 11.11 -5.31
CA ALA A 81 -22.19 10.48 -5.19
C ALA A 81 -21.17 11.07 -6.18
N ARG A 82 -21.55 11.16 -7.47
CA ARG A 82 -20.71 11.77 -8.51
C ARG A 82 -20.40 13.24 -8.26
N ALA A 83 -21.39 14.01 -7.78
CA ALA A 83 -21.21 15.43 -7.47
C ALA A 83 -20.17 15.67 -6.35
N LEU A 84 -19.95 14.68 -5.48
CA LEU A 84 -18.98 14.72 -4.39
C LEU A 84 -17.67 13.97 -4.72
N GLY A 85 -17.52 13.46 -5.94
CA GLY A 85 -16.31 12.76 -6.38
C GLY A 85 -16.19 11.31 -5.88
N PHE A 86 -17.27 10.73 -5.35
CA PHE A 86 -17.35 9.28 -5.17
C PHE A 86 -17.52 8.60 -6.53
N ARG A 87 -17.11 7.32 -6.61
CA ARG A 87 -17.30 6.50 -7.80
C ARG A 87 -18.77 6.13 -7.99
#